data_AF-A0A177CXT3-F1
#
_entry.id   AF-A0A177CXT3-F1
#
_cell.length_a   1.000
_cell.length_b   1.000
_cell.length_c   1.000
_cell.angle_alpha   90.00
_cell.angle_beta   90.00
_cell.angle_gamma   90.00
#
_symmetry.space_group_name_H-M   'P 1'
#
loop_
_entity.id
_entity.type
_entity.pdbx_description
1 polymer ?
#
loop_
_entity_poly.entity_id
_entity_poly.type
_entity_poly.pdbx_seq_one_letter_code
_entity_poly.pdbx_strand_id
1 'polypeptide(L)'
;MARFAKDDIEGRIGELLPSILRSIKAETSERETVTALRALAVTIVTLDSDDLYDSAADLLRRKVSDSESTQVKISAIHALGTAAFFGGTSEDELEDTMAFFLEIVESDGLSIDAHDEGSVVIAALEEWSLLVTALDDFETTTETAMEALVEQLDSADAGVQGAAGEAIALLYEKSYTPVEDDEVPEPTSDDDELPRGAQENLFVKRYTVYRRQDQLLHTLDALANASSRRISKKDRKTLHSTFGDIRNTVEKPTRGPKYSTAIDQETGFVYGGGRMKVKINRNCEVRIDKWWKLQRLNALRRVLQAGFTHHYDENEAVSRCLPFSMSGR
;
A
#
# COMPACT_ATOMS: atom_id res chain seq x y z
N MET A 1 -11.47 -25.81 1.03
CA MET A 1 -11.05 -25.17 2.29
C MET A 1 -9.73 -24.48 2.00
N ALA A 2 -9.59 -23.19 2.30
CA ALA A 2 -8.32 -22.50 2.15
C ALA A 2 -7.34 -23.01 3.22
N ARG A 3 -6.06 -23.15 2.89
CA ARG A 3 -5.00 -23.65 3.79
C ARG A 3 -3.66 -23.06 3.39
N PHE A 4 -2.79 -22.83 4.37
CA PHE A 4 -1.36 -22.63 4.08
C PHE A 4 -0.74 -23.99 3.73
N ALA A 5 0.01 -24.06 2.63
CA ALA A 5 0.46 -25.33 2.06
C ALA A 5 1.89 -25.26 1.51
N LYS A 6 2.79 -24.53 2.18
CA LYS A 6 4.20 -24.37 1.77
C LYS A 6 4.89 -25.72 1.56
N ASP A 7 4.83 -26.61 2.55
CA ASP A 7 5.45 -27.95 2.50
C ASP A 7 4.95 -28.81 1.32
N ASP A 8 3.70 -28.61 0.89
CA ASP A 8 3.12 -29.35 -0.25
C ASP A 8 3.65 -28.86 -1.60
N ILE A 9 3.99 -27.57 -1.72
CA ILE A 9 4.33 -26.93 -3.00
C ILE A 9 5.82 -26.66 -3.18
N GLU A 10 6.58 -26.47 -2.10
CA GLU A 10 8.01 -26.13 -2.13
C GLU A 10 8.82 -27.17 -2.92
N GLY A 11 8.66 -28.45 -2.59
CA GLY A 11 9.32 -29.55 -3.32
C GLY A 11 8.88 -29.74 -4.77
N ARG A 12 7.81 -29.05 -5.21
CA ARG A 12 7.24 -29.14 -6.57
C ARG A 12 7.37 -27.84 -7.35
N ILE A 13 8.04 -26.82 -6.81
CA ILE A 13 8.08 -25.49 -7.42
C ILE A 13 8.71 -25.51 -8.82
N GLY A 14 9.72 -26.36 -9.03
CA GLY A 14 10.36 -26.55 -10.33
C GLY A 14 9.42 -27.04 -11.45
N GLU A 15 8.27 -27.63 -11.11
CA GLU A 15 7.24 -28.03 -12.07
C GLU A 15 6.07 -27.04 -12.11
N LEU A 16 5.67 -26.54 -10.94
CA LEU A 16 4.52 -25.64 -10.77
C LEU A 16 4.78 -24.27 -11.39
N LEU A 17 5.92 -23.65 -11.08
CA LEU A 17 6.23 -22.29 -11.55
C LEU A 17 6.31 -22.22 -13.08
N PRO A 18 7.06 -23.10 -13.79
CA PRO A 18 7.08 -23.07 -15.25
C PRO A 18 5.70 -23.32 -15.89
N SER A 19 4.86 -24.13 -15.24
CA SER A 19 3.50 -24.41 -15.72
C SER A 19 2.59 -23.18 -15.59
N ILE A 20 2.65 -22.49 -14.44
CA ILE A 20 1.91 -21.24 -14.21
C ILE A 20 2.37 -20.15 -15.20
N LEU A 21 3.68 -19.95 -15.33
CA LEU A 21 4.25 -18.98 -16.28
C LEU A 21 3.88 -19.29 -17.72
N ARG A 22 3.79 -20.59 -18.10
CA ARG A 22 3.33 -20.98 -19.44
C ARG A 22 1.88 -20.59 -19.69
N SER A 23 0.98 -20.81 -18.71
CA SER A 23 -0.43 -20.39 -18.84
C SER A 23 -0.56 -18.87 -18.94
N ILE A 24 0.21 -18.11 -18.17
CA ILE A 24 0.26 -16.64 -18.28
C ILE A 24 0.73 -16.24 -19.68
N LYS A 25 1.84 -16.80 -20.14
CA LYS A 25 2.44 -16.48 -21.44
C LYS A 25 1.51 -16.78 -22.61
N ALA A 26 0.84 -17.93 -22.58
CA ALA A 26 -0.01 -18.40 -23.66
C ALA A 26 -1.25 -17.53 -23.87
N GLU A 27 -1.78 -16.92 -22.80
CA GLU A 27 -2.93 -16.02 -22.82
C GLU A 27 -4.10 -16.54 -23.68
N THR A 28 -4.41 -17.82 -23.52
CA THR A 28 -5.46 -18.54 -24.25
C THR A 28 -6.86 -17.97 -23.98
N SER A 29 -7.10 -17.48 -22.77
CA SER A 29 -8.32 -16.76 -22.40
C SER A 29 -8.06 -15.86 -21.20
N GLU A 30 -8.75 -14.72 -21.13
CA GLU A 30 -8.66 -13.77 -20.00
C GLU A 30 -8.82 -14.48 -18.64
N ARG A 31 -9.83 -15.36 -18.52
CA ARG A 31 -10.10 -16.08 -17.27
C ARG A 31 -8.93 -16.98 -16.86
N GLU A 32 -8.35 -17.73 -17.80
CA GLU A 32 -7.22 -18.61 -17.52
C GLU A 32 -6.00 -17.79 -17.08
N THR A 33 -5.66 -16.74 -17.84
CA THR A 33 -4.54 -15.85 -17.57
C THR A 33 -4.65 -15.17 -16.21
N VAL A 34 -5.82 -14.58 -15.91
CA VAL A 34 -6.09 -13.92 -14.62
C VAL A 34 -6.00 -14.93 -13.46
N THR A 35 -6.48 -16.16 -13.67
CA THR A 35 -6.37 -17.21 -12.65
C THR A 35 -4.92 -17.63 -12.45
N ALA A 36 -4.14 -17.74 -13.51
CA ALA A 36 -2.71 -18.08 -13.45
C ALA A 36 -1.89 -16.96 -12.77
N LEU A 37 -2.17 -15.69 -13.05
CA LEU A 37 -1.55 -14.54 -12.39
C LEU A 37 -1.84 -14.54 -10.88
N ARG A 38 -3.09 -14.81 -10.47
CA ARG A 38 -3.46 -14.95 -9.06
C ARG A 38 -2.78 -16.15 -8.41
N ALA A 39 -2.71 -17.28 -9.11
CA ALA A 39 -2.01 -18.47 -8.62
C ALA A 39 -0.52 -18.20 -8.42
N LEU A 40 0.12 -17.44 -9.32
CA LEU A 40 1.49 -16.99 -9.18
C LEU A 40 1.67 -16.12 -7.92
N ALA A 41 0.85 -15.08 -7.76
CA ALA A 41 0.92 -14.19 -6.60
C ALA A 41 0.75 -14.95 -5.26
N VAL A 42 -0.21 -15.87 -5.17
CA VAL A 42 -0.38 -16.72 -3.98
C VAL A 42 0.81 -17.64 -3.79
N THR A 43 1.37 -18.22 -4.85
CA THR A 43 2.56 -19.08 -4.77
C THR A 43 3.76 -18.32 -4.21
N ILE A 44 3.98 -17.09 -4.69
CA ILE A 44 5.05 -16.20 -4.22
C ILE A 44 4.90 -15.93 -2.72
N VAL A 45 3.73 -15.44 -2.28
CA VAL A 45 3.47 -15.17 -0.85
C VAL A 45 3.56 -16.43 0.01
N THR A 46 3.21 -17.59 -0.54
CA THR A 46 3.27 -18.87 0.20
C THR A 46 4.70 -19.32 0.42
N LEU A 47 5.58 -19.14 -0.56
CA LEU A 47 6.96 -19.62 -0.51
C LEU A 47 7.89 -18.63 0.17
N ASP A 48 7.75 -17.33 -0.10
CA ASP A 48 8.65 -16.25 0.38
C ASP A 48 10.12 -16.62 0.08
N SER A 49 10.43 -16.74 -1.21
CA SER A 49 11.68 -17.31 -1.73
C SER A 49 12.38 -16.32 -2.64
N ASP A 50 13.71 -16.30 -2.57
CA ASP A 50 14.52 -15.22 -3.15
C ASP A 50 14.61 -15.25 -4.70
N ASP A 51 14.30 -16.38 -5.34
CA ASP A 51 14.48 -16.56 -6.80
C ASP A 51 13.20 -16.36 -7.64
N LEU A 52 12.08 -16.05 -6.98
CA LEU A 52 10.76 -16.04 -7.65
C LEU A 52 10.52 -14.78 -8.47
N TYR A 53 11.08 -13.64 -8.05
CA TYR A 53 11.00 -12.39 -8.81
C TYR A 53 11.68 -12.53 -10.17
N ASP A 54 12.95 -12.94 -10.21
CA ASP A 54 13.75 -13.10 -11.44
C ASP A 54 13.07 -14.01 -12.46
N SER A 55 12.41 -15.06 -11.97
CA SER A 55 11.72 -16.04 -12.81
C SER A 55 10.45 -15.49 -13.47
N ALA A 56 9.84 -14.43 -12.92
CA ALA A 56 8.50 -13.97 -13.30
C ALA A 56 8.45 -12.53 -13.81
N ALA A 57 9.32 -11.63 -13.32
CA ALA A 57 9.22 -10.19 -13.51
C ALA A 57 9.12 -9.78 -14.98
N ASP A 58 10.00 -10.33 -15.82
CA ASP A 58 10.05 -10.10 -17.26
C ASP A 58 8.74 -10.43 -17.99
N LEU A 59 8.14 -11.56 -17.64
CA LEU A 59 6.87 -11.99 -18.22
C LEU A 59 5.73 -11.09 -17.72
N LEU A 60 5.73 -10.75 -16.44
CA LEU A 60 4.71 -9.90 -15.84
C LEU A 60 4.74 -8.49 -16.43
N ARG A 61 5.92 -7.86 -16.56
CA ARG A 61 6.08 -6.55 -17.22
C ARG A 61 5.53 -6.56 -18.64
N ARG A 62 5.87 -7.58 -19.44
CA ARG A 62 5.30 -7.76 -20.78
C ARG A 62 3.79 -7.91 -20.77
N LYS A 63 3.19 -8.59 -19.77
CA LYS A 63 1.72 -8.69 -19.67
C LYS A 63 1.06 -7.40 -19.22
N VAL A 64 1.75 -6.55 -18.45
CA VAL A 64 1.28 -5.20 -18.16
C VAL A 64 1.28 -4.35 -19.44
N SER A 65 2.38 -4.36 -20.20
CA SER A 65 2.54 -3.55 -21.42
C SER A 65 1.71 -4.06 -22.61
N ASP A 66 1.80 -5.35 -22.95
CA ASP A 66 1.39 -5.86 -24.26
C ASP A 66 0.00 -6.51 -24.30
N SER A 67 -0.61 -6.80 -23.15
CA SER A 67 -1.93 -7.45 -23.09
C SER A 67 -3.04 -6.53 -23.62
N GLU A 68 -3.94 -7.05 -24.45
CA GLU A 68 -5.14 -6.32 -24.90
C GLU A 68 -6.25 -6.31 -23.83
N SER A 69 -6.22 -7.25 -22.88
CA SER A 69 -7.19 -7.29 -21.78
C SER A 69 -6.75 -6.39 -20.62
N THR A 70 -7.55 -5.37 -20.32
CA THR A 70 -7.40 -4.51 -19.13
C THR A 70 -7.36 -5.33 -17.85
N GLN A 71 -8.18 -6.38 -17.74
CA GLN A 71 -8.23 -7.23 -16.54
C GLN A 71 -6.95 -8.05 -16.36
N VAL A 72 -6.32 -8.48 -17.46
CA VAL A 72 -5.00 -9.12 -17.43
C VAL A 72 -3.93 -8.13 -17.01
N LYS A 73 -3.92 -6.89 -17.55
CA LYS A 73 -2.98 -5.84 -17.13
C LYS A 73 -3.06 -5.59 -15.62
N ILE A 74 -4.27 -5.36 -15.10
CA ILE A 74 -4.52 -5.15 -13.65
C ILE A 74 -3.99 -6.35 -12.83
N SER A 75 -4.33 -7.57 -13.25
CA SER A 75 -3.90 -8.77 -12.52
C SER A 75 -2.39 -8.98 -12.59
N ALA A 76 -1.75 -8.55 -13.68
CA ALA A 76 -0.30 -8.61 -13.87
C ALA A 76 0.43 -7.54 -13.04
N ILE A 77 -0.12 -6.33 -12.91
CA ILE A 77 0.38 -5.28 -12.00
C ILE A 77 0.40 -5.82 -10.57
N HIS A 78 -0.72 -6.36 -10.08
CA HIS A 78 -0.79 -6.94 -8.73
C HIS A 78 0.17 -8.11 -8.53
N ALA A 79 0.32 -8.98 -9.53
CA ALA A 79 1.26 -10.09 -9.46
C ALA A 79 2.72 -9.59 -9.45
N LEU A 80 3.04 -8.53 -10.22
CA LEU A 80 4.37 -7.94 -10.27
C LEU A 80 4.73 -7.23 -8.96
N GLY A 81 3.82 -6.45 -8.38
CA GLY A 81 4.02 -5.83 -7.07
C GLY A 81 4.17 -6.86 -5.96
N THR A 82 3.38 -7.94 -6.00
CA THR A 82 3.55 -9.08 -5.08
C THR A 82 4.90 -9.76 -5.27
N ALA A 83 5.35 -9.97 -6.52
CA ALA A 83 6.66 -10.53 -6.82
C ALA A 83 7.79 -9.64 -6.32
N ALA A 84 7.69 -8.33 -6.55
CA ALA A 84 8.68 -7.36 -6.11
C ALA A 84 8.78 -7.28 -4.58
N PHE A 85 7.65 -7.45 -3.87
CA PHE A 85 7.63 -7.35 -2.40
C PHE A 85 8.03 -8.65 -1.67
N PHE A 86 7.64 -9.83 -2.19
CA PHE A 86 7.81 -11.13 -1.51
C PHE A 86 8.73 -12.11 -2.27
N GLY A 87 9.26 -11.72 -3.42
CA GLY A 87 9.94 -12.63 -4.35
C GLY A 87 11.46 -12.52 -4.37
N GLY A 88 12.09 -11.86 -3.37
CA GLY A 88 13.56 -11.77 -3.26
C GLY A 88 14.24 -10.61 -3.95
N THR A 89 13.49 -9.58 -4.31
CA THR A 89 13.97 -8.48 -5.15
C THR A 89 15.05 -7.65 -4.46
N SER A 90 16.11 -7.30 -5.20
CA SER A 90 17.11 -6.34 -4.74
C SER A 90 16.54 -4.92 -4.67
N GLU A 91 17.21 -4.00 -3.97
CA GLU A 91 16.76 -2.60 -3.87
C GLU A 91 16.66 -1.93 -5.26
N ASP A 92 17.68 -2.11 -6.11
CA ASP A 92 17.70 -1.59 -7.49
C ASP A 92 16.49 -2.10 -8.30
N GLU A 93 16.19 -3.40 -8.23
CA GLU A 93 15.07 -3.99 -8.97
C GLU A 93 13.70 -3.58 -8.42
N LEU A 94 13.62 -3.30 -7.10
CA LEU A 94 12.44 -2.78 -6.45
C LEU A 94 12.17 -1.36 -6.95
N GLU A 95 13.19 -0.50 -6.95
CA GLU A 95 13.12 0.86 -7.49
C GLU A 95 12.76 0.88 -8.99
N ASP A 96 13.34 -0.02 -9.79
CA ASP A 96 12.99 -0.19 -11.21
C ASP A 96 11.53 -0.63 -11.42
N THR A 97 10.98 -1.40 -10.48
CA THR A 97 9.56 -1.77 -10.50
C THR A 97 8.67 -0.60 -10.10
N MET A 98 9.09 0.17 -9.11
CA MET A 98 8.40 1.38 -8.68
C MET A 98 8.37 2.44 -9.78
N ALA A 99 9.50 2.67 -10.47
CA ALA A 99 9.58 3.60 -11.59
C ALA A 99 8.59 3.22 -12.71
N PHE A 100 8.49 1.93 -13.03
CA PHE A 100 7.53 1.42 -14.00
C PHE A 100 6.06 1.65 -13.58
N PHE A 101 5.72 1.43 -12.31
CA PHE A 101 4.37 1.76 -11.82
C PHE A 101 4.11 3.27 -11.81
N LEU A 102 5.11 4.08 -11.47
CA LEU A 102 4.96 5.53 -11.47
C LEU A 102 4.77 6.07 -12.89
N GLU A 103 5.45 5.53 -13.90
CA GLU A 103 5.24 5.89 -15.31
C GLU A 103 3.80 5.57 -15.79
N ILE A 104 3.21 4.47 -15.32
CA ILE A 104 1.79 4.15 -15.58
C ILE A 104 0.88 5.20 -14.94
N VAL A 105 1.21 5.67 -13.74
CA VAL A 105 0.44 6.69 -13.01
C VAL A 105 0.56 8.06 -13.68
N GLU A 106 1.77 8.49 -14.01
CA GLU A 106 2.05 9.79 -14.66
C GLU A 106 1.38 9.92 -16.04
N SER A 107 1.24 8.80 -16.75
CA SER A 107 0.68 8.77 -18.10
C SER A 107 -0.82 8.45 -18.14
N ASP A 108 -1.50 8.36 -16.99
CA ASP A 108 -2.89 7.91 -16.89
C ASP A 108 -3.14 6.58 -17.64
N GLY A 109 -2.19 5.64 -17.52
CA GLY A 109 -2.21 4.34 -18.17
C GLY A 109 -1.78 4.33 -19.64
N LEU A 110 -1.49 5.49 -20.25
CA LEU A 110 -1.12 5.59 -21.66
C LEU A 110 0.20 4.86 -21.99
N SER A 111 1.17 4.81 -21.07
CA SER A 111 2.46 4.13 -21.28
C SER A 111 2.34 2.62 -21.56
N ILE A 112 1.18 2.04 -21.26
CA ILE A 112 0.87 0.61 -21.46
C ILE A 112 -0.42 0.40 -22.26
N ASP A 113 -0.78 1.35 -23.12
CA ASP A 113 -1.98 1.29 -23.98
C ASP A 113 -3.30 1.10 -23.19
N ALA A 114 -3.39 1.66 -21.98
CA ALA A 114 -4.58 1.64 -21.12
C ALA A 114 -5.03 3.05 -20.74
N HIS A 115 -5.05 3.96 -21.73
CA HIS A 115 -5.36 5.37 -21.52
C HIS A 115 -6.73 5.59 -20.88
N ASP A 116 -6.77 6.42 -19.83
CA ASP A 116 -7.96 6.76 -19.04
C ASP A 116 -8.60 5.57 -18.31
N GLU A 117 -7.92 4.43 -18.19
CA GLU A 117 -8.39 3.27 -17.44
C GLU A 117 -8.07 3.43 -15.94
N GLY A 118 -8.92 4.14 -15.21
CA GLY A 118 -8.72 4.42 -13.77
C GLY A 118 -8.43 3.17 -12.91
N SER A 119 -9.01 2.02 -13.27
CA SER A 119 -8.73 0.75 -12.56
C SER A 119 -7.29 0.24 -12.72
N VAL A 120 -6.63 0.55 -13.83
CA VAL A 120 -5.21 0.26 -14.07
C VAL A 120 -4.34 1.21 -13.25
N VAL A 121 -4.66 2.50 -13.24
CA VAL A 121 -3.96 3.52 -12.45
C VAL A 121 -4.07 3.22 -10.95
N ILE A 122 -5.25 2.82 -10.47
CA ILE A 122 -5.45 2.38 -9.07
C ILE A 122 -4.55 1.17 -8.76
N ALA A 123 -4.50 0.17 -9.64
CA ALA A 123 -3.65 -1.00 -9.42
C ALA A 123 -2.17 -0.61 -9.33
N ALA A 124 -1.71 0.30 -10.20
CA ALA A 124 -0.35 0.81 -10.17
C ALA A 124 -0.05 1.60 -8.88
N LEU A 125 -0.95 2.48 -8.44
CA LEU A 125 -0.83 3.23 -7.18
C LEU A 125 -0.80 2.31 -5.95
N GLU A 126 -1.64 1.29 -5.94
CA GLU A 126 -1.72 0.31 -4.84
C GLU A 126 -0.42 -0.50 -4.71
N GLU A 127 0.13 -0.98 -5.81
CA GLU A 127 1.38 -1.74 -5.79
C GLU A 127 2.60 -0.84 -5.58
N TRP A 128 2.63 0.34 -6.19
CA TRP A 128 3.66 1.35 -5.93
C TRP A 128 3.72 1.70 -4.42
N SER A 129 2.56 1.96 -3.80
CA SER A 129 2.48 2.25 -2.38
C SER A 129 2.89 1.07 -1.50
N LEU A 130 2.63 -0.17 -1.92
CA LEU A 130 3.14 -1.37 -1.24
C LEU A 130 4.67 -1.39 -1.25
N LEU A 131 5.30 -1.16 -2.40
CA LEU A 131 6.75 -1.17 -2.54
C LEU A 131 7.43 -0.04 -1.78
N VAL A 132 6.81 1.16 -1.70
CA VAL A 132 7.27 2.24 -0.82
C VAL A 132 7.40 1.78 0.64
N THR A 133 6.56 0.84 1.09
CA THR A 133 6.67 0.32 2.47
C THR A 133 7.86 -0.61 2.69
N ALA A 134 8.53 -1.08 1.64
CA ALA A 134 9.71 -1.93 1.74
C ALA A 134 11.02 -1.13 1.83
N LEU A 135 11.04 0.11 1.34
CA LEU A 135 12.20 1.00 1.42
C LEU A 135 12.26 1.71 2.77
N ASP A 136 13.46 1.90 3.32
CA ASP A 136 13.67 2.66 4.55
C ASP A 136 13.75 4.17 4.25
N ASP A 137 14.61 4.55 3.32
CA ASP A 137 14.75 5.92 2.80
C ASP A 137 14.03 6.07 1.45
N PHE A 138 13.42 7.24 1.23
CA PHE A 138 12.78 7.59 -0.03
C PHE A 138 12.95 9.06 -0.39
N GLU A 139 13.89 9.78 0.24
CA GLU A 139 14.05 11.22 0.06
C GLU A 139 14.29 11.61 -1.40
N THR A 140 15.20 10.91 -2.09
CA THR A 140 15.65 11.22 -3.46
C THR A 140 14.52 11.11 -4.49
N THR A 141 13.66 10.11 -4.35
CA THR A 141 12.57 9.82 -5.30
C THR A 141 11.26 10.52 -4.92
N THR A 142 11.15 11.02 -3.69
CA THR A 142 9.93 11.66 -3.18
C THR A 142 9.47 12.83 -4.04
N GLU A 143 10.39 13.69 -4.53
CA GLU A 143 9.99 14.87 -5.31
C GLU A 143 9.25 14.49 -6.60
N THR A 144 9.84 13.60 -7.40
CA THR A 144 9.23 13.10 -8.65
C THR A 144 7.91 12.39 -8.38
N ALA A 145 7.89 11.50 -7.38
CA ALA A 145 6.66 10.81 -7.00
C ALA A 145 5.55 11.78 -6.59
N MET A 146 5.86 12.82 -5.82
CA MET A 146 4.87 13.80 -5.37
C MET A 146 4.28 14.62 -6.52
N GLU A 147 5.02 14.88 -7.60
CA GLU A 147 4.48 15.56 -8.78
C GLU A 147 3.38 14.72 -9.44
N ALA A 148 3.68 13.45 -9.72
CA ALA A 148 2.72 12.50 -10.27
C ALA A 148 1.49 12.33 -9.36
N LEU A 149 1.70 12.12 -8.06
CA LEU A 149 0.61 11.84 -7.12
C LEU A 149 -0.32 13.05 -6.91
N VAL A 150 0.23 14.27 -6.91
CA VAL A 150 -0.58 15.50 -6.75
C VAL A 150 -1.46 15.72 -7.98
N GLU A 151 -0.95 15.45 -9.18
CA GLU A 151 -1.74 15.52 -10.42
C GLU A 151 -2.95 14.57 -10.38
N GLN A 152 -2.75 13.35 -9.86
CA GLN A 152 -3.82 12.36 -9.73
C GLN A 152 -4.93 12.74 -8.74
N LEU A 153 -4.73 13.73 -7.86
CA LEU A 153 -5.79 14.26 -7.00
C LEU A 153 -6.89 14.97 -7.80
N ASP A 154 -6.58 15.46 -9.00
CA ASP A 154 -7.54 16.11 -9.89
C ASP A 154 -8.26 15.12 -10.84
N SER A 155 -8.00 13.81 -10.71
CA SER A 155 -8.64 12.76 -11.51
C SER A 155 -10.18 12.77 -11.37
N ALA A 156 -10.87 12.37 -12.44
CA ALA A 156 -12.32 12.19 -12.43
C ALA A 156 -12.77 10.93 -11.66
N ASP A 157 -11.87 9.97 -11.44
CA ASP A 157 -12.14 8.73 -10.72
C ASP A 157 -11.81 8.89 -9.23
N ALA A 158 -12.83 8.77 -8.38
CA ALA A 158 -12.67 8.91 -6.93
C ALA A 158 -11.78 7.82 -6.29
N GLY A 159 -11.65 6.67 -6.93
CA GLY A 159 -10.72 5.60 -6.54
C GLY A 159 -9.28 5.98 -6.84
N VAL A 160 -9.00 6.57 -8.01
CA VAL A 160 -7.67 7.11 -8.35
C VAL A 160 -7.27 8.21 -7.37
N GLN A 161 -8.17 9.18 -7.14
CA GLN A 161 -7.95 10.23 -6.15
C GLN A 161 -7.63 9.64 -4.77
N GLY A 162 -8.42 8.66 -4.33
CA GLY A 162 -8.22 7.98 -3.05
C GLY A 162 -6.85 7.31 -2.95
N ALA A 163 -6.49 6.47 -3.93
CA ALA A 163 -5.22 5.75 -3.94
C ALA A 163 -4.01 6.71 -3.97
N ALA A 164 -4.07 7.77 -4.78
CA ALA A 164 -3.02 8.80 -4.82
C ALA A 164 -2.91 9.55 -3.48
N GLY A 165 -4.03 9.88 -2.86
CA GLY A 165 -4.05 10.52 -1.56
C GLY A 165 -3.49 9.64 -0.43
N GLU A 166 -3.78 8.34 -0.44
CA GLU A 166 -3.19 7.40 0.53
C GLU A 166 -1.67 7.25 0.32
N ALA A 167 -1.20 7.24 -0.93
CA ALA A 167 0.21 7.24 -1.28
C ALA A 167 0.93 8.51 -0.77
N ILE A 168 0.32 9.69 -0.95
CA ILE A 168 0.81 10.96 -0.39
C ILE A 168 0.90 10.87 1.13
N ALA A 169 -0.14 10.37 1.80
CA ALA A 169 -0.13 10.23 3.25
C ALA A 169 0.99 9.30 3.74
N LEU A 170 1.26 8.22 3.01
CA LEU A 170 2.39 7.32 3.27
C LEU A 170 3.74 8.03 3.14
N LEU A 171 3.94 8.86 2.10
CA LEU A 171 5.19 9.62 1.95
C LEU A 171 5.41 10.63 3.08
N TYR A 172 4.35 11.33 3.52
CA TYR A 172 4.42 12.19 4.71
C TYR A 172 4.77 11.38 5.95
N GLU A 173 4.12 10.23 6.18
CA GLU A 173 4.46 9.33 7.30
C GLU A 173 5.93 8.89 7.25
N LYS A 174 6.44 8.47 6.09
CA LYS A 174 7.83 8.02 5.92
C LYS A 174 8.88 9.13 6.11
N SER A 175 8.52 10.39 5.86
CA SER A 175 9.43 11.52 6.12
C SER A 175 9.74 11.76 7.60
N TYR A 176 9.13 10.98 8.50
CA TYR A 176 9.40 11.01 9.93
C TYR A 176 9.79 9.62 10.43
N THR A 177 10.88 9.54 11.20
CA THR A 177 11.26 8.31 11.89
C THR A 177 11.36 8.58 13.39
N PRO A 178 11.31 7.54 14.24
CA PRO A 178 11.64 7.69 15.65
C PRO A 178 13.01 8.34 15.83
N VAL A 179 13.15 9.14 16.89
CA VAL A 179 14.43 9.67 17.39
C VAL A 179 15.31 8.49 17.78
N GLU A 180 16.55 8.48 17.30
CA GLU A 180 17.54 7.47 17.70
C GLU A 180 18.24 7.88 19.01
N ASP A 181 18.82 6.91 19.74
CA ASP A 181 19.42 7.14 21.08
C ASP A 181 20.53 8.23 21.09
N ASP A 182 21.16 8.47 19.94
CA ASP A 182 22.24 9.44 19.76
C ASP A 182 21.76 10.82 19.27
N GLU A 183 20.46 11.00 19.04
CA GLU A 183 19.87 12.24 18.55
C GLU A 183 19.28 13.09 19.68
N VAL A 184 19.62 14.38 19.70
CA VAL A 184 18.98 15.33 20.61
C VAL A 184 17.64 15.73 19.99
N PRO A 185 16.49 15.43 20.61
CA PRO A 185 15.21 15.80 20.05
C PRO A 185 15.13 17.33 19.93
N GLU A 186 14.98 17.83 18.70
CA GLU A 186 14.58 19.22 18.51
C GLU A 186 13.13 19.37 18.98
N PRO A 187 12.82 20.38 19.81
CA PRO A 187 11.45 20.59 20.26
C PRO A 187 10.59 20.92 19.05
N THR A 188 9.71 19.98 18.67
CA THR A 188 8.69 20.28 17.67
C THR A 188 7.61 21.11 18.36
N SER A 189 7.19 22.21 17.73
CA SER A 189 6.31 23.23 18.32
C SER A 189 4.88 22.76 18.66
N ASP A 190 4.58 21.47 18.52
CA ASP A 190 3.25 20.87 18.64
C ASP A 190 3.14 19.85 19.81
N ASP A 191 4.17 19.74 20.65
CA ASP A 191 4.24 18.79 21.79
C ASP A 191 3.22 19.06 22.91
N ASP A 192 2.48 20.17 22.88
CA ASP A 192 1.51 20.55 23.91
C ASP A 192 0.24 19.65 23.95
N GLU A 193 0.03 18.78 22.95
CA GLU A 193 -1.16 17.91 22.85
C GLU A 193 -0.89 16.41 23.10
N LEU A 194 0.34 16.00 23.42
CA LEU A 194 0.64 14.58 23.64
C LEU A 194 0.13 14.11 25.02
N PRO A 195 -0.68 13.02 25.11
CA PRO A 195 -1.09 12.45 26.39
C PRO A 195 0.13 12.09 27.24
N ARG A 196 0.07 12.33 28.56
CA ARG A 196 1.12 11.91 29.50
C ARG A 196 1.29 10.39 29.40
N GLY A 197 2.40 9.95 28.78
CA GLY A 197 2.68 8.57 28.38
C GLY A 197 3.20 8.43 26.94
N ALA A 198 3.01 9.43 26.08
CA ALA A 198 3.50 9.44 24.70
C ALA A 198 4.93 9.99 24.52
N GLN A 199 5.61 10.30 25.63
CA GLN A 199 7.01 10.78 25.64
C GLN A 199 8.03 9.75 25.13
N GLU A 200 7.62 8.49 24.95
CA GLU A 200 8.48 7.38 24.51
C GLU A 200 8.65 7.28 22.98
N ASN A 201 7.97 8.10 22.16
CA ASN A 201 8.11 8.05 20.70
C ASN A 201 8.18 9.45 20.09
N LEU A 202 9.26 10.17 20.37
CA LEU A 202 9.57 11.39 19.62
C LEU A 202 9.93 10.98 18.19
N PHE A 203 9.42 11.74 17.22
CA PHE A 203 9.73 11.55 15.80
C PHE A 203 10.48 12.77 15.27
N VAL A 204 11.45 12.55 14.39
CA VAL A 204 12.20 13.62 13.72
C VAL A 204 11.81 13.66 12.25
N LYS A 205 11.60 14.87 11.71
CA LYS A 205 11.45 15.07 10.28
C LYS A 205 12.79 14.86 9.59
N ARG A 206 12.88 13.89 8.68
CA ARG A 206 14.07 13.54 7.91
C ARG A 206 14.23 14.40 6.65
N TYR A 207 13.15 14.59 5.92
CA TYR A 207 13.16 15.36 4.67
C TYR A 207 11.84 16.09 4.42
N THR A 208 11.83 17.00 3.44
CA THR A 208 10.61 17.71 3.04
C THR A 208 9.96 16.99 1.86
N VAL A 209 8.76 16.47 2.07
CA VAL A 209 8.02 15.71 1.06
C VAL A 209 7.59 16.57 -0.11
N TYR A 210 7.00 17.73 0.15
CA TYR A 210 6.49 18.59 -0.91
C TYR A 210 6.67 20.06 -0.59
N ARG A 211 7.30 20.80 -1.51
CA ARG A 211 7.59 22.23 -1.31
C ARG A 211 6.33 23.10 -1.23
N ARG A 212 5.23 22.67 -1.84
CA ARG A 212 3.95 23.40 -1.90
C ARG A 212 2.89 22.79 -0.97
N GLN A 213 3.28 22.45 0.26
CA GLN A 213 2.39 21.81 1.24
C GLN A 213 1.08 22.58 1.46
N ASP A 214 1.11 23.91 1.49
CA ASP A 214 -0.11 24.73 1.66
C ASP A 214 -1.14 24.52 0.54
N GLN A 215 -0.66 24.42 -0.71
CA GLN A 215 -1.53 24.17 -1.87
C GLN A 215 -2.11 22.76 -1.81
N LEU A 216 -1.27 21.79 -1.45
CA LEU A 216 -1.71 20.41 -1.24
C LEU A 216 -2.80 20.34 -0.16
N LEU A 217 -2.62 21.00 0.99
CA LEU A 217 -3.61 21.03 2.06
C LEU A 217 -4.94 21.63 1.61
N HIS A 218 -4.91 22.68 0.79
CA HIS A 218 -6.12 23.26 0.20
C HIS A 218 -6.83 22.26 -0.73
N THR A 219 -6.09 21.55 -1.60
CA THR A 219 -6.66 20.51 -2.46
C THR A 219 -7.27 19.36 -1.66
N LEU A 220 -6.56 18.87 -0.64
CA LEU A 220 -7.04 17.79 0.23
C LEU A 220 -8.29 18.20 1.02
N ASP A 221 -8.35 19.46 1.48
CA ASP A 221 -9.54 20.01 2.15
C ASP A 221 -10.75 20.10 1.21
N ALA A 222 -10.52 20.53 -0.04
CA ALA A 222 -11.57 20.58 -1.05
C ALA A 222 -12.14 19.17 -1.36
N LEU A 223 -11.28 18.15 -1.42
CA LEU A 223 -11.69 16.75 -1.61
C LEU A 223 -12.40 16.18 -0.38
N ALA A 224 -11.91 16.50 0.82
CA ALA A 224 -12.54 16.11 2.09
C ALA A 224 -13.95 16.73 2.26
N ASN A 225 -14.21 17.88 1.64
CA ASN A 225 -15.48 18.60 1.68
C ASN A 225 -16.29 18.51 0.37
N ALA A 226 -15.88 17.65 -0.57
CA ALA A 226 -16.47 17.57 -1.90
C ALA A 226 -17.98 17.30 -1.86
N SER A 227 -18.80 18.23 -2.34
CA SER A 227 -20.27 18.18 -2.18
C SER A 227 -21.04 18.15 -3.52
N SER A 228 -20.34 18.02 -4.64
CA SER A 228 -20.93 18.08 -5.98
C SER A 228 -22.01 17.00 -6.19
N ARG A 229 -23.11 17.40 -6.85
CA ARG A 229 -24.18 16.49 -7.29
C ARG A 229 -23.72 15.48 -8.34
N ARG A 230 -22.58 15.72 -9.00
CA ARG A 230 -22.00 14.81 -10.00
C ARG A 230 -21.28 13.62 -9.35
N ILE A 231 -20.94 13.72 -8.06
CA ILE A 231 -20.28 12.65 -7.31
C ILE A 231 -21.35 11.75 -6.69
N SER A 232 -21.20 10.44 -6.86
CA SER A 232 -22.13 9.47 -6.28
C SER A 232 -22.12 9.57 -4.75
N LYS A 233 -23.22 9.17 -4.11
CA LYS A 233 -23.31 9.21 -2.64
C LYS A 233 -22.26 8.30 -1.98
N LYS A 234 -21.94 7.17 -2.62
CA LYS A 234 -20.93 6.20 -2.14
C LYS A 234 -19.54 6.83 -2.21
N ASP A 235 -19.20 7.42 -3.34
CA ASP A 235 -17.87 7.99 -3.57
C ASP A 235 -17.67 9.20 -2.66
N ARG A 236 -18.69 10.05 -2.51
CA ARG A 236 -18.65 11.19 -1.58
C ARG A 236 -18.35 10.77 -0.14
N LYS A 237 -19.02 9.73 0.36
CA LYS A 237 -18.78 9.22 1.71
C LYS A 237 -17.34 8.71 1.86
N THR A 238 -16.84 8.05 0.82
CA THR A 238 -15.47 7.51 0.79
C THR A 238 -14.46 8.65 0.78
N LEU A 239 -14.60 9.62 -0.13
CA LEU A 239 -13.76 10.81 -0.22
C LEU A 239 -13.70 11.57 1.09
N HIS A 240 -14.85 11.90 1.71
CA HIS A 240 -14.88 12.64 2.98
C HIS A 240 -14.13 11.91 4.11
N SER A 241 -14.36 10.60 4.21
CA SER A 241 -13.73 9.77 5.25
C SER A 241 -12.23 9.61 5.03
N THR A 242 -11.80 9.41 3.78
CA THR A 242 -10.41 9.11 3.42
C THR A 242 -9.57 10.39 3.38
N PHE A 243 -10.04 11.44 2.70
CA PHE A 243 -9.32 12.71 2.60
C PHE A 243 -9.26 13.51 3.90
N GLY A 244 -10.21 13.32 4.82
CA GLY A 244 -10.07 13.83 6.19
C GLY A 244 -8.85 13.25 6.90
N ASP A 245 -8.61 11.95 6.78
CA ASP A 245 -7.45 11.29 7.39
C ASP A 245 -6.13 11.65 6.68
N ILE A 246 -6.15 11.73 5.34
CA ILE A 246 -4.99 12.13 4.53
C ILE A 246 -4.58 13.56 4.88
N ARG A 247 -5.52 14.51 4.86
CA ARG A 247 -5.28 15.91 5.24
C ARG A 247 -4.67 16.02 6.64
N ASN A 248 -5.24 15.30 7.61
CA ASN A 248 -4.70 15.27 8.97
C ASN A 248 -3.28 14.69 9.03
N THR A 249 -2.96 13.71 8.19
CA THR A 249 -1.61 13.15 8.09
C THR A 249 -0.64 14.15 7.48
N VAL A 250 -1.02 14.85 6.40
CA VAL A 250 -0.17 15.89 5.80
C VAL A 250 0.13 17.02 6.79
N GLU A 251 -0.85 17.41 7.62
CA GLU A 251 -0.61 18.38 8.70
C GLU A 251 0.22 17.79 9.84
N LYS A 252 -0.04 16.53 10.23
CA LYS A 252 0.56 15.87 11.39
C LYS A 252 0.98 14.43 11.04
N PRO A 253 2.16 14.25 10.41
CA PRO A 253 2.53 12.99 9.76
C PRO A 253 2.72 11.79 10.68
N THR A 254 2.95 12.02 11.97
CA THR A 254 3.19 10.96 12.96
C THR A 254 1.92 10.24 13.41
N ARG A 255 0.74 10.82 13.13
CA ARG A 255 -0.56 10.39 13.68
C ARG A 255 -1.20 9.19 12.96
N GLY A 256 -0.86 8.94 11.70
CA GLY A 256 -1.37 7.84 10.90
C GLY A 256 -2.88 7.91 10.58
N PRO A 257 -3.45 6.88 9.93
CA PRO A 257 -4.85 6.87 9.50
C PRO A 257 -5.82 6.78 10.69
N LYS A 258 -7.03 7.35 10.51
CA LYS A 258 -8.15 7.33 11.48
C LYS A 258 -7.78 7.86 12.88
N TYR A 259 -6.81 8.77 12.97
CA TYR A 259 -6.45 9.41 14.23
C TYR A 259 -7.62 10.17 14.84
N SER A 260 -7.77 10.10 16.17
CA SER A 260 -8.82 10.85 16.88
C SER A 260 -8.36 11.32 18.26
N THR A 261 -8.70 12.57 18.56
CA THR A 261 -8.54 13.17 19.90
C THR A 261 -9.73 12.88 20.83
N ALA A 262 -10.70 12.08 20.39
CA ALA A 262 -11.82 11.70 21.24
C ALA A 262 -11.33 10.93 22.47
N ILE A 263 -11.98 11.15 23.61
CA ILE A 263 -11.67 10.49 24.88
C ILE A 263 -12.65 9.34 25.10
N ASP A 264 -12.13 8.17 25.42
CA ASP A 264 -12.91 7.03 25.88
C ASP A 264 -13.47 7.32 27.28
N GLN A 265 -14.79 7.29 27.42
CA GLN A 265 -15.47 7.71 28.65
C GLN A 265 -15.29 6.73 29.82
N GLU A 266 -14.98 5.46 29.54
CA GLU A 266 -14.77 4.44 30.58
C GLU A 266 -13.33 4.44 31.08
N THR A 267 -12.37 4.61 30.17
CA THR A 267 -10.94 4.48 30.47
C THR A 267 -10.22 5.82 30.65
N GLY A 268 -10.81 6.93 30.20
CA GLY A 268 -10.24 8.27 30.26
C GLY A 268 -9.09 8.51 29.27
N PHE A 269 -8.75 7.53 28.43
CA PHE A 269 -7.68 7.65 27.44
C PHE A 269 -8.18 8.26 26.14
N VAL A 270 -7.30 9.03 25.49
CA VAL A 270 -7.53 9.52 24.13
C VAL A 270 -7.34 8.35 23.16
N TYR A 271 -8.25 8.16 22.21
CA TYR A 271 -8.17 7.05 21.24
C TYR A 271 -6.87 7.07 20.42
N GLY A 272 -6.35 8.26 20.08
CA GLY A 272 -5.14 8.43 19.30
C GLY A 272 -5.23 7.82 17.90
N GLY A 273 -4.09 7.40 17.37
CA GLY A 273 -4.01 6.56 16.16
C GLY A 273 -4.51 5.14 16.48
N GLY A 274 -5.20 4.50 15.51
CA GLY A 274 -5.59 3.10 15.65
C GLY A 274 -7.04 2.83 16.08
N ARG A 275 -7.97 3.74 15.75
CA ARG A 275 -9.41 3.40 15.71
C ARG A 275 -9.71 2.29 14.71
N MET A 276 -8.86 2.15 13.69
CA MET A 276 -8.97 1.05 12.74
C MET A 276 -8.37 -0.21 13.35
N LYS A 277 -9.26 -1.07 13.83
CA LYS A 277 -8.94 -2.39 14.36
C LYS A 277 -9.43 -3.44 13.38
N VAL A 278 -8.54 -4.36 13.03
CA VAL A 278 -8.84 -5.45 12.12
C VAL A 278 -8.72 -6.75 12.88
N LYS A 279 -9.87 -7.39 13.10
CA LYS A 279 -9.91 -8.74 13.64
C LYS A 279 -9.46 -9.72 12.57
N ILE A 280 -8.31 -10.36 12.78
CA ILE A 280 -7.76 -11.34 11.84
C ILE A 280 -8.37 -12.71 12.12
N ASN A 281 -8.36 -13.14 13.38
CA ASN A 281 -8.96 -14.40 13.82
C ASN A 281 -9.64 -14.23 15.20
N ARG A 282 -10.03 -15.32 15.85
CA ARG A 282 -10.72 -15.27 17.17
C ARG A 282 -9.87 -14.61 18.27
N ASN A 283 -8.56 -14.78 18.21
CA ASN A 283 -7.60 -14.42 19.27
C ASN A 283 -6.69 -13.25 18.86
N CYS A 284 -6.89 -12.71 17.67
CA CYS A 284 -5.99 -11.76 17.05
C CYS A 284 -6.74 -10.54 16.50
N GLU A 285 -6.36 -9.37 17.00
CA GLU A 285 -6.75 -8.06 16.48
C GLU A 285 -5.48 -7.26 16.18
N VAL A 286 -5.38 -6.74 14.96
CA VAL A 286 -4.29 -5.85 14.55
C VAL A 286 -4.81 -4.42 14.50
N ARG A 287 -4.06 -3.51 15.12
CA ARG A 287 -4.31 -2.08 15.06
C ARG A 287 -3.61 -1.50 13.83
N ILE A 288 -4.39 -0.84 12.97
CA ILE A 288 -3.90 -0.13 11.80
C ILE A 288 -3.81 1.35 12.19
N ASP A 289 -2.66 1.70 12.77
CA ASP A 289 -2.30 3.03 13.27
C ASP A 289 -1.25 3.73 12.39
N LYS A 290 -0.83 3.08 11.30
CA LYS A 290 0.16 3.59 10.33
C LYS A 290 -0.29 3.29 8.90
N TRP A 291 0.05 4.17 7.97
CA TRP A 291 -0.27 4.02 6.55
C TRP A 291 0.45 2.83 5.93
N TRP A 292 1.70 2.56 6.31
CA TRP A 292 2.41 1.37 5.83
C TRP A 292 1.68 0.07 6.20
N LYS A 293 1.07 0.00 7.40
CA LYS A 293 0.26 -1.16 7.83
C LYS A 293 -0.99 -1.31 6.98
N LEU A 294 -1.62 -0.18 6.62
CA LEU A 294 -2.80 -0.18 5.76
C LEU A 294 -2.47 -0.72 4.37
N GLN A 295 -1.38 -0.24 3.75
CA GLN A 295 -0.97 -0.68 2.41
C GLN A 295 -0.64 -2.17 2.38
N ARG A 296 0.18 -2.65 3.33
CA ARG A 296 0.51 -4.07 3.45
C ARG A 296 -0.72 -4.95 3.71
N LEU A 297 -1.63 -4.51 4.58
CA LEU A 297 -2.89 -5.23 4.83
C LEU A 297 -3.77 -5.33 3.57
N ASN A 298 -3.89 -4.23 2.82
CA ASN A 298 -4.69 -4.20 1.59
C ASN A 298 -4.10 -5.16 0.54
N ALA A 299 -2.77 -5.16 0.36
CA ALA A 299 -2.09 -6.09 -0.52
C ALA A 299 -2.31 -7.56 -0.12
N LEU A 300 -2.10 -7.90 1.15
CA LEU A 300 -2.33 -9.26 1.65
C LEU A 300 -3.78 -9.72 1.46
N ARG A 301 -4.76 -8.84 1.71
CA ARG A 301 -6.19 -9.15 1.49
C ARG A 301 -6.53 -9.34 0.01
N ARG A 302 -5.92 -8.54 -0.87
CA ARG A 302 -6.09 -8.64 -2.32
C ARG A 302 -5.62 -10.00 -2.83
N VAL A 303 -4.42 -10.41 -2.42
CA VAL A 303 -3.79 -11.66 -2.87
C VAL A 303 -4.43 -12.89 -2.23
N LEU A 304 -4.59 -12.91 -0.90
CA LEU A 304 -4.96 -14.12 -0.15
C LEU A 304 -6.46 -14.27 0.06
N GLN A 305 -7.23 -13.19 -0.05
CA GLN A 305 -8.69 -13.19 0.13
C GLN A 305 -9.14 -13.95 1.39
N ALA A 306 -10.06 -14.91 1.26
CA ALA A 306 -10.53 -15.74 2.37
C ALA A 306 -9.44 -16.64 2.99
N GLY A 307 -8.31 -16.83 2.32
CA GLY A 307 -7.14 -17.54 2.85
C GLY A 307 -6.26 -16.69 3.77
N PHE A 308 -6.46 -15.36 3.82
CA PHE A 308 -5.63 -14.44 4.59
C PHE A 308 -5.51 -14.86 6.07
N THR A 309 -6.60 -15.29 6.71
CA THR A 309 -6.58 -15.68 8.13
C THR A 309 -5.72 -16.92 8.39
N HIS A 310 -5.70 -17.88 7.46
CA HIS A 310 -4.88 -19.08 7.59
C HIS A 310 -3.40 -18.78 7.38
N HIS A 311 -3.10 -17.99 6.35
CA HIS A 311 -1.73 -17.54 6.11
C HIS A 311 -1.22 -16.70 7.28
N TYR A 312 -2.04 -15.85 7.84
CA TYR A 312 -1.59 -14.99 8.92
C TYR A 312 -1.26 -15.77 10.21
N ASP A 313 -1.88 -16.93 10.42
CA ASP A 313 -1.60 -17.82 11.56
C ASP A 313 -0.39 -18.74 11.33
N GLU A 314 -0.14 -19.15 10.07
CA GLU A 314 0.80 -20.23 9.75
C GLU A 314 2.00 -19.81 8.88
N ASN A 315 1.90 -18.67 8.18
CA ASN A 315 2.93 -18.14 7.28
C ASN A 315 3.68 -16.97 7.95
N GLU A 316 4.95 -17.20 8.23
CA GLU A 316 5.82 -16.23 8.88
C GLU A 316 5.99 -14.94 8.05
N ALA A 317 6.10 -15.04 6.72
CA ALA A 317 6.22 -13.89 5.85
C ALA A 317 5.02 -12.94 5.99
N VAL A 318 3.82 -13.52 6.06
CA VAL A 318 2.56 -12.77 6.19
C VAL A 318 2.41 -12.13 7.57
N SER A 319 2.78 -12.84 8.64
CA SER A 319 2.73 -12.29 10.00
C SER A 319 3.82 -11.26 10.27
N ARG A 320 5.02 -11.42 9.68
CA ARG A 320 6.11 -10.42 9.71
C ARG A 320 5.75 -9.16 8.91
N CYS A 321 5.08 -9.31 7.77
CA CYS A 321 4.62 -8.22 6.93
C CYS A 321 3.66 -7.28 7.69
N LEU A 322 2.79 -7.84 8.53
CA LEU A 322 1.83 -7.09 9.34
C LEU A 322 1.92 -7.52 10.82
N PRO A 323 2.92 -7.01 11.58
CA PRO A 323 3.19 -7.48 12.92
C PRO A 323 2.10 -7.06 13.92
N PHE A 324 1.86 -7.91 14.92
CA PHE A 324 0.97 -7.60 16.02
C PHE A 324 1.43 -6.38 16.80
N SER A 325 0.52 -5.43 16.96
CA SER A 325 0.64 -4.46 18.04
C SER A 325 0.01 -5.10 19.27
N MET A 326 0.81 -5.60 20.21
CA MET A 326 0.26 -5.88 21.54
C MET A 326 -0.27 -4.54 22.08
N SER A 327 -1.58 -4.43 22.26
CA SER A 327 -2.11 -3.33 23.06
C SER A 327 -1.44 -3.46 24.42
N GLY A 328 -0.59 -2.48 24.78
CA GLY A 328 -0.11 -2.34 26.15
C GLY A 328 -1.33 -2.43 27.06
N ARG A 329 -1.29 -3.35 28.01
CA ARG A 329 -2.32 -3.47 29.05
C ARG A 329 -2.27 -2.26 29.96
#